data_AF-A0A0H5CG39-F1
#
_entry.id   AF-A0A0H5CG39-F1
#
_cell.length_a   1.000
_cell.length_b   1.000
_cell.length_c   1.000
_cell.angle_alpha   90.00
_cell.angle_beta   90.00
_cell.angle_gamma   90.00
#
_symmetry.space_group_name_H-M   'P 1'
#
loop_
_entity.id
_entity.type
_entity.pdbx_description
1 polymer ?
#
loop_
_entity_poly.entity_id
_entity_poly.type
_entity_poly.pdbx_seq_one_letter_code
_entity_poly.pdbx_strand_id
1 'polypeptide(L)'
;MTAQLVDRKSGPRPLALDTTHLGALQMVARGEVGAYGTTSALRHRTDDLSALMVSALFTLRRDGFIGFAATADPRDGWVVAELTSAGDRLLDIWLRRGRRSPADAARTRDWFVLLRCAQRGDLGMTETNEVTDRGEPINSRLTTRLRELINAGHLVIGATRLRDCRLVTLSETGRVLHNRLDISQTTSG
;
A
#
# COMPACT_ATOMS: atom_id res chain seq x y z
N MET A 1 -47.71 -19.75 -12.46
CA MET A 1 -47.71 -19.06 -11.15
C MET A 1 -46.29 -19.09 -10.60
N THR A 2 -45.40 -18.27 -11.18
CA THR A 2 -44.87 -17.00 -10.62
C THR A 2 -43.95 -17.19 -9.41
N ALA A 3 -42.71 -17.58 -9.69
CA ALA A 3 -41.58 -17.49 -8.77
C ALA A 3 -41.23 -16.01 -8.58
N GLN A 4 -41.21 -15.56 -7.32
CA GLN A 4 -40.83 -14.20 -6.94
C GLN A 4 -39.33 -14.01 -7.18
N LEU A 5 -39.00 -13.12 -8.12
CA LEU A 5 -37.66 -12.57 -8.27
C LEU A 5 -37.41 -11.67 -7.05
N VAL A 6 -36.58 -12.16 -6.13
CA VAL A 6 -36.07 -11.34 -5.03
C VAL A 6 -35.17 -10.27 -5.63
N ASP A 7 -35.70 -9.05 -5.68
CA ASP A 7 -34.98 -7.85 -6.05
C ASP A 7 -33.85 -7.63 -5.03
N ARG A 8 -32.64 -8.09 -5.40
CA ARG A 8 -31.43 -7.84 -4.63
C ARG A 8 -31.10 -6.35 -4.75
N LYS A 9 -31.65 -5.59 -3.81
CA LYS A 9 -31.27 -4.21 -3.49
C LYS A 9 -29.74 -4.08 -3.59
N SER A 10 -29.29 -3.41 -4.64
CA SER A 10 -27.88 -3.23 -4.92
C SER A 10 -27.28 -2.42 -3.77
N GLY A 11 -26.45 -3.06 -2.94
CA GLY A 11 -25.68 -2.35 -1.92
C GLY A 11 -24.84 -1.25 -2.58
N PRO A 12 -24.50 -0.16 -1.85
CA PRO A 12 -23.68 0.91 -2.39
C PRO A 12 -22.39 0.31 -2.96
N ARG A 13 -22.20 0.52 -4.27
CA ARG A 13 -21.01 0.09 -5.00
C ARG A 13 -19.79 0.61 -4.23
N PRO A 14 -18.82 -0.24 -3.83
CA PRO A 14 -17.64 0.25 -3.15
C PRO A 14 -16.96 1.28 -4.06
N LEU A 15 -16.91 2.52 -3.60
CA LEU A 15 -16.20 3.60 -4.30
C LEU A 15 -14.78 3.11 -4.54
N ALA A 16 -14.36 3.12 -5.81
CA ALA A 16 -12.98 2.90 -6.19
C ALA A 16 -12.19 4.15 -5.75
N LEU A 17 -11.93 4.23 -4.45
CA LEU A 17 -11.14 5.29 -3.83
C LEU A 17 -9.69 5.11 -4.29
N ASP A 18 -9.13 6.13 -4.93
CA ASP A 18 -7.80 6.13 -5.54
C ASP A 18 -6.77 6.93 -4.69
N THR A 19 -5.54 7.06 -5.17
CA THR A 19 -4.49 7.84 -4.49
C THR A 19 -4.85 9.32 -4.32
N THR A 20 -5.72 9.87 -5.18
CA THR A 20 -6.20 11.25 -5.09
C THR A 20 -7.09 11.46 -3.87
N HIS A 21 -7.97 10.51 -3.56
CA HIS A 21 -8.79 10.56 -2.35
C HIS A 21 -7.92 10.48 -1.08
N LEU A 22 -6.76 9.79 -1.14
CA LEU A 22 -5.86 9.70 0.01
C LEU A 22 -5.18 11.05 0.24
N GLY A 23 -4.70 11.68 -0.84
CA GLY A 23 -4.18 13.04 -0.79
C GLY A 23 -5.21 14.01 -0.22
N ALA A 24 -6.46 13.95 -0.69
CA ALA A 24 -7.54 14.80 -0.21
C ALA A 24 -7.81 14.63 1.31
N LEU A 25 -7.91 13.39 1.81
CA LEU A 25 -8.07 13.12 3.24
C LEU A 25 -6.89 13.66 4.06
N GLN A 26 -5.66 13.51 3.55
CA GLN A 26 -4.46 14.00 4.23
C GLN A 26 -4.39 15.54 4.26
N MET A 27 -4.86 16.24 3.22
CA MET A 27 -4.91 17.70 3.20
C MET A 27 -5.95 18.22 4.21
N VAL A 28 -7.12 17.57 4.27
CA VAL A 28 -8.15 17.91 5.28
C VAL A 28 -7.65 17.64 6.70
N ALA A 29 -6.97 16.51 6.92
CA ALA A 29 -6.37 16.21 8.23
C ALA A 29 -5.35 17.28 8.70
N ARG A 30 -4.73 17.99 7.76
CA ARG A 30 -3.80 19.10 8.04
C ARG A 30 -4.48 20.46 8.17
N GLY A 31 -5.79 20.55 7.94
CA GLY A 31 -6.54 21.80 7.98
C GLY A 31 -6.25 22.74 6.80
N GLU A 32 -5.69 22.22 5.70
CA GLU A 32 -5.27 23.01 4.53
C GLU A 32 -6.45 23.39 3.60
N VAL A 33 -7.57 22.69 3.76
CA VAL A 33 -8.75 22.78 2.89
C VAL A 33 -9.91 23.38 3.67
N GLY A 34 -10.73 24.17 3.00
CA GLY A 34 -11.91 24.79 3.58
C GLY A 34 -12.72 25.54 2.54
N ALA A 35 -13.59 26.41 2.99
CA ALA A 35 -14.37 27.28 2.11
C ALA A 35 -14.84 28.53 2.84
N TYR A 36 -15.08 29.61 2.07
CA TYR A 36 -15.85 30.76 2.55
C TYR A 36 -17.35 30.41 2.48
N GLY A 37 -17.86 29.75 3.52
CA GLY A 37 -19.24 29.33 3.67
C GLY A 37 -19.47 27.82 3.57
N THR A 38 -20.45 27.31 4.32
CA THR A 38 -20.72 25.87 4.49
C THR A 38 -21.39 25.21 3.28
N THR A 39 -21.89 25.97 2.32
CA THR A 39 -22.45 25.46 1.05
C THR A 39 -21.49 25.58 -0.12
N SER A 40 -20.37 26.28 0.07
CA SER A 40 -19.38 26.54 -0.96
C SER A 40 -18.54 25.30 -1.29
N ALA A 41 -17.90 25.32 -2.47
CA ALA A 41 -16.95 24.30 -2.87
C ALA A 41 -15.70 24.35 -1.98
N LEU A 42 -15.18 23.16 -1.63
CA LEU A 42 -13.93 23.02 -0.90
C LEU A 42 -12.76 23.43 -1.79
N ARG A 43 -11.87 24.24 -1.24
CA ARG A 43 -10.66 24.75 -1.91
C ARG A 43 -9.50 24.80 -0.93
N HIS A 44 -8.29 24.94 -1.46
CA HIS A 44 -7.14 25.31 -0.67
C HIS A 44 -7.17 26.81 -0.37
N ARG A 45 -6.59 27.26 0.75
CA ARG A 45 -6.65 28.68 1.15
C ARG A 45 -5.84 29.58 0.23
N THR A 46 -4.73 29.08 -0.32
CA THR A 46 -3.75 29.87 -1.07
C THR A 46 -3.47 29.37 -2.49
N ASP A 47 -3.85 28.14 -2.81
CA ASP A 47 -3.44 27.48 -4.05
C ASP A 47 -4.64 26.96 -4.84
N ASP A 48 -4.46 26.82 -6.15
CA ASP A 48 -5.45 26.17 -6.99
C ASP A 48 -5.31 24.65 -6.91
N LEU A 49 -6.42 23.99 -6.61
CA LEU A 49 -6.49 22.54 -6.59
C LEU A 49 -6.71 22.02 -8.00
N SER A 50 -6.06 20.89 -8.32
CA SER A 50 -6.33 20.19 -9.58
C SER A 50 -7.78 19.68 -9.64
N ALA A 51 -8.34 19.53 -10.85
CA ALA A 51 -9.71 19.06 -11.04
C ALA A 51 -9.97 17.70 -10.37
N LEU A 52 -8.97 16.80 -10.36
CA LEU A 52 -9.06 15.51 -9.69
C LEU A 52 -9.13 15.66 -8.16
N MET A 53 -8.36 16.58 -7.59
CA MET A 53 -8.39 16.86 -6.15
C MET A 53 -9.73 17.47 -5.72
N VAL A 54 -10.25 18.42 -6.50
CA VAL A 54 -11.60 19.00 -6.27
C VAL A 54 -12.67 17.91 -6.33
N SER A 55 -12.60 17.02 -7.33
CA SER A 55 -13.52 15.88 -7.46
C SER A 55 -13.45 14.95 -6.26
N ALA A 56 -12.24 14.61 -5.79
CA ALA A 56 -12.03 13.77 -4.62
C ALA A 56 -12.55 14.40 -3.31
N LEU A 57 -12.34 15.71 -3.11
CA LEU A 57 -12.90 16.42 -1.97
C LEU A 57 -14.44 16.45 -2.01
N PHE A 58 -15.02 16.62 -3.19
CA PHE A 58 -16.46 16.59 -3.38
C PHE A 58 -17.05 15.21 -3.05
N THR A 59 -16.47 14.13 -3.56
CA THR A 59 -16.95 12.76 -3.27
C THR A 59 -16.83 12.44 -1.78
N LEU A 60 -15.68 12.74 -1.16
CA LEU A 60 -15.47 12.50 0.27
C LEU A 60 -16.44 13.29 1.16
N ARG A 61 -16.76 14.53 0.79
CA ARG A 61 -17.76 15.34 1.49
C ARG A 61 -19.18 14.79 1.29
N ARG A 62 -19.57 14.48 0.05
CA ARG A 62 -20.88 13.89 -0.28
C ARG A 62 -21.11 12.59 0.50
N ASP A 63 -20.05 11.79 0.64
CA ASP A 63 -20.10 10.48 1.28
C ASP A 63 -19.88 10.57 2.82
N GLY A 64 -19.77 11.78 3.38
CA GLY A 64 -19.77 12.03 4.82
C GLY A 64 -18.44 11.79 5.54
N PHE A 65 -17.33 11.68 4.82
CA PHE A 65 -15.99 11.53 5.40
C PHE A 65 -15.38 12.86 5.83
N ILE A 66 -15.84 13.96 5.24
CA ILE A 66 -15.38 15.32 5.53
C ILE A 66 -16.59 16.19 5.88
N GLY A 67 -16.45 17.03 6.91
CA GLY A 67 -17.38 18.08 7.31
C GLY A 67 -16.72 19.46 7.32
N PHE A 68 -17.47 20.47 7.74
CA PHE A 68 -16.94 21.79 8.06
C PHE A 68 -16.80 21.94 9.57
N ALA A 69 -15.76 22.63 10.00
CA ALA A 69 -15.61 23.07 11.37
C ALA A 69 -16.82 23.89 11.82
N ALA A 70 -17.14 23.80 13.11
CA ALA A 70 -18.30 24.50 13.68
C ALA A 70 -18.17 26.03 13.64
N THR A 71 -16.94 26.55 13.58
CA THR A 71 -16.63 27.98 13.67
C THR A 71 -15.85 28.44 12.44
N ALA A 72 -16.32 29.54 11.84
CA ALA A 72 -15.57 30.26 10.82
C ALA A 72 -14.44 31.09 11.46
N ASP A 73 -13.34 31.26 10.72
CA ASP A 73 -12.28 32.21 11.06
C ASP A 73 -12.88 33.63 11.09
N PRO A 74 -12.83 34.35 12.22
CA PRO A 74 -13.45 35.66 12.35
C PRO A 74 -12.79 36.74 11.49
N ARG A 75 -11.59 36.49 10.93
CA ARG A 75 -10.85 37.47 10.15
C ARG A 75 -11.30 37.56 8.70
N ASP A 76 -11.62 36.43 8.09
CA ASP A 76 -11.95 36.33 6.66
C ASP A 76 -13.16 35.44 6.35
N GLY A 77 -13.80 34.86 7.38
CA GLY A 77 -14.95 33.97 7.21
C GLY A 77 -14.58 32.59 6.66
N TRP A 78 -13.30 32.21 6.69
CA TRP A 78 -12.83 30.90 6.25
C TRP A 78 -13.31 29.79 7.19
N VAL A 79 -14.00 28.79 6.65
CA VAL A 79 -14.41 27.60 7.39
C VAL A 79 -13.55 26.43 6.97
N VAL A 80 -12.72 25.96 7.90
CA VAL A 80 -11.84 24.80 7.68
C VAL A 80 -12.68 23.54 7.50
N ALA A 81 -12.26 22.66 6.61
CA ALA A 81 -12.82 21.33 6.49
C ALA A 81 -12.17 20.40 7.52
N GLU A 82 -12.97 19.56 8.16
CA GLU A 82 -12.51 18.63 9.18
C GLU A 82 -12.88 17.20 8.79
N LEU A 83 -12.08 16.23 9.23
CA LEU A 83 -12.44 14.84 9.10
C LEU A 83 -13.59 14.52 10.06
N THR A 84 -14.57 13.78 9.58
CA THR A 84 -15.53 13.13 10.48
C THR A 84 -14.89 11.90 11.10
N SER A 85 -15.50 11.33 12.14
CA SER A 85 -15.02 10.06 12.71
C SER A 85 -15.01 8.90 11.70
N ALA A 86 -15.77 8.99 10.61
CA ALA A 86 -15.70 8.04 9.50
C ALA A 86 -14.48 8.34 8.60
N GLY A 87 -14.20 9.61 8.33
CA GLY A 87 -13.01 10.05 7.58
C GLY A 87 -11.71 9.70 8.28
N ASP A 88 -11.62 9.90 9.60
CA ASP A 88 -10.46 9.52 10.41
C ASP A 88 -10.17 8.02 10.34
N ARG A 89 -11.23 7.20 10.46
CA ARG A 89 -11.10 5.74 10.33
C ARG A 89 -10.67 5.32 8.93
N LEU A 90 -11.22 5.97 7.90
CA LEU A 90 -10.83 5.71 6.52
C LEU A 90 -9.36 6.06 6.27
N LEU A 91 -8.91 7.23 6.75
CA LEU A 91 -7.53 7.66 6.67
C LEU A 91 -6.59 6.71 7.42
N ASP A 92 -6.93 6.28 8.64
CA ASP A 92 -6.13 5.32 9.40
C ASP A 92 -6.02 3.96 8.69
N ILE A 93 -7.14 3.42 8.18
CA ILE A 93 -7.13 2.18 7.38
C ILE A 93 -6.20 2.34 6.19
N TRP A 94 -6.22 3.49 5.53
CA TRP A 94 -5.39 3.77 4.38
C TRP A 94 -3.94 4.09 4.70
N LEU A 95 -3.61 4.67 5.84
CA LEU A 95 -2.22 4.81 6.27
C LEU A 95 -1.65 3.46 6.71
N ARG A 96 -2.47 2.61 7.32
CA ARG A 96 -2.10 1.22 7.64
C ARG A 96 -1.94 0.36 6.39
N ARG A 97 -2.84 0.49 5.40
CA ARG A 97 -2.74 -0.21 4.10
C ARG A 97 -1.67 0.41 3.19
N GLY A 98 -1.50 1.73 3.22
CA GLY A 98 -0.52 2.50 2.46
C GLY A 98 0.92 2.27 2.90
N ARG A 99 1.13 1.66 4.09
CA ARG A 99 2.41 1.02 4.43
C ARG A 99 2.74 -0.20 3.56
N ARG A 100 1.81 -0.70 2.74
CA ARG A 100 2.01 -1.77 1.77
C ARG A 100 1.28 -1.43 0.47
N SER A 101 1.92 -0.70 -0.44
CA SER A 101 1.39 -0.59 -1.81
C SER A 101 1.19 -2.00 -2.40
N PRO A 102 0.31 -2.22 -3.39
CA PRO A 102 0.19 -3.52 -4.06
C PRO A 102 1.53 -4.05 -4.57
N ALA A 103 2.40 -3.15 -5.04
CA ALA A 103 3.76 -3.45 -5.44
C ALA A 103 4.65 -3.85 -4.25
N ASP A 104 4.51 -3.20 -3.09
CA ASP A 104 5.24 -3.57 -1.87
C ASP A 104 4.74 -4.90 -1.29
N ALA A 105 3.43 -5.17 -1.35
CA ALA A 105 2.85 -6.45 -0.93
C ALA A 105 3.35 -7.59 -1.83
N ALA A 106 3.36 -7.36 -3.14
CA ALA A 106 3.92 -8.29 -4.12
C ALA A 106 5.42 -8.50 -3.91
N ARG A 107 6.20 -7.42 -3.68
CA ARG A 107 7.62 -7.48 -3.33
C ARG A 107 7.85 -8.29 -2.04
N THR A 108 7.04 -8.05 -1.02
CA THR A 108 7.14 -8.73 0.28
C THR A 108 6.87 -10.23 0.13
N ARG A 109 5.89 -10.61 -0.70
CA ARG A 109 5.61 -12.01 -1.02
C ARG A 109 6.77 -12.66 -1.80
N ASP A 110 7.30 -11.97 -2.80
CA ASP A 110 8.45 -12.46 -3.58
C ASP A 110 9.68 -12.65 -2.67
N TRP A 111 9.95 -11.69 -1.79
CA TRP A 111 11.03 -11.78 -0.80
C TRP A 111 10.84 -12.96 0.15
N PHE A 112 9.63 -13.18 0.66
CA PHE A 112 9.35 -14.32 1.53
C PHE A 112 9.62 -15.66 0.84
N VAL A 113 9.19 -15.82 -0.42
CA VAL A 113 9.45 -17.03 -1.21
C VAL A 113 10.96 -17.25 -1.37
N LEU A 114 11.71 -16.22 -1.77
CA LEU A 114 13.16 -16.33 -1.98
C LEU A 114 13.92 -16.64 -0.69
N LEU A 115 13.57 -15.98 0.43
CA LEU A 115 14.17 -16.27 1.73
C LEU A 115 13.91 -17.71 2.17
N ARG A 116 12.70 -18.24 1.91
CA ARG A 116 12.36 -19.63 2.22
C ARG A 116 13.11 -20.63 1.33
N CYS A 117 13.28 -20.33 0.03
CA CYS A 117 14.08 -21.17 -0.86
C CYS A 117 15.57 -21.14 -0.46
N ALA A 118 16.10 -19.98 -0.07
CA ALA A 118 17.47 -19.87 0.47
C ALA A 118 17.65 -20.66 1.78
N GLN A 119 16.64 -20.65 2.66
CA GLN A 119 16.66 -21.44 3.91
C GLN A 119 16.74 -22.94 3.64
N ARG A 120 16.07 -23.40 2.58
CA ARG A 120 16.07 -24.81 2.15
C ARG A 120 17.33 -25.22 1.39
N GLY A 121 18.17 -24.25 0.99
CA GLY A 121 19.31 -24.51 0.11
C GLY A 121 18.88 -24.79 -1.34
N ASP A 122 17.69 -24.33 -1.73
CA ASP A 122 17.14 -24.54 -3.07
C ASP A 122 17.70 -23.50 -4.09
N LEU A 123 18.18 -22.35 -3.61
CA LEU A 123 18.68 -21.27 -4.47
C LEU A 123 20.17 -21.40 -4.79
N GLY A 124 20.48 -21.25 -6.08
CA GLY A 124 21.84 -21.20 -6.61
C GLY A 124 22.08 -19.94 -7.45
N MET A 125 23.34 -19.57 -7.61
CA MET A 125 23.78 -18.57 -8.56
C MET A 125 24.93 -19.10 -9.40
N THR A 126 24.80 -19.06 -10.73
CA THR A 126 25.82 -19.50 -11.68
C THR A 126 27.02 -18.53 -11.70
N GLU A 127 28.11 -18.94 -12.36
CA GLU A 127 29.26 -18.06 -12.59
C GLU A 127 28.93 -16.88 -13.52
N THR A 128 27.88 -17.00 -14.34
CA THR A 128 27.33 -15.94 -15.20
C THR A 128 26.36 -15.00 -14.47
N ASN A 129 26.24 -15.10 -13.14
CA ASN A 129 25.28 -14.35 -12.30
C ASN A 129 23.81 -14.62 -12.64
N GLU A 130 23.50 -15.80 -13.19
CA GLU A 130 22.14 -16.27 -13.36
C GLU A 130 21.67 -16.95 -12.07
N VAL A 131 20.43 -16.67 -11.70
CA VAL A 131 19.84 -17.17 -10.46
C VAL A 131 19.03 -18.41 -10.79
N THR A 132 19.25 -19.49 -10.06
CA THR A 132 18.58 -20.77 -10.26
C THR A 132 17.83 -21.21 -8.99
N ASP A 133 16.68 -21.85 -9.17
CA ASP A 133 15.95 -22.58 -8.14
C ASP A 133 16.03 -24.07 -8.48
N ARG A 134 16.74 -24.85 -7.66
CA ARG A 134 17.02 -26.28 -7.90
C ARG A 134 17.67 -26.60 -9.25
N GLY A 135 18.39 -25.62 -9.81
CA GLY A 135 19.07 -25.73 -11.11
C GLY A 135 18.26 -25.22 -12.29
N GLU A 136 17.01 -24.82 -12.11
CA GLU A 136 16.19 -24.19 -13.16
C GLU A 136 16.33 -22.65 -13.07
N PRO A 137 16.44 -21.94 -14.20
CA PRO A 137 16.55 -20.48 -14.19
C PRO A 137 15.25 -19.84 -13.67
N ILE A 138 15.39 -18.87 -12.77
CA ILE A 138 14.24 -18.17 -12.21
C ILE A 138 13.83 -16.99 -13.11
N ASN A 139 12.52 -16.71 -13.17
CA ASN A 139 11.94 -15.55 -13.85
C ASN A 139 12.66 -14.23 -13.50
N SER A 140 12.84 -13.36 -14.51
CA SER A 140 13.50 -12.05 -14.42
C SER A 140 13.01 -11.18 -13.24
N ARG A 141 11.71 -11.22 -12.91
CA ARG A 141 11.17 -10.49 -11.75
C ARG A 141 11.78 -10.97 -10.43
N LEU A 142 11.82 -12.29 -10.19
CA LEU A 142 12.35 -12.87 -8.97
C LEU A 142 13.87 -12.71 -8.90
N THR A 143 14.56 -12.75 -10.04
CA THR A 143 15.99 -12.44 -10.15
C THR A 143 16.30 -11.02 -9.67
N THR A 144 15.50 -10.02 -10.07
CA THR A 144 15.64 -8.65 -9.58
C THR A 144 15.42 -8.58 -8.07
N ARG A 145 14.39 -9.25 -7.54
CA ARG A 145 14.11 -9.29 -6.10
C ARG A 145 15.19 -10.00 -5.29
N LEU A 146 15.80 -11.03 -5.84
CA LEU A 146 16.91 -11.73 -5.20
C LEU A 146 18.15 -10.83 -5.12
N ARG A 147 18.46 -10.07 -6.18
CA ARG A 147 19.55 -9.08 -6.17
C ARG A 147 19.31 -8.00 -5.13
N GLU A 148 18.07 -7.52 -4.98
CA GLU A 148 17.72 -6.58 -3.89
C GLU A 148 18.05 -7.16 -2.51
N LEU A 149 17.69 -8.44 -2.26
CA LEU A 149 17.97 -9.11 -0.99
C LEU A 149 19.48 -9.35 -0.77
N ILE A 150 20.24 -9.64 -1.82
CA ILE A 150 21.71 -9.76 -1.74
C ILE A 150 22.33 -8.39 -1.42
N ASN A 151 21.95 -7.34 -2.15
CA ASN A 151 22.47 -5.99 -1.94
C ASN A 151 22.11 -5.44 -0.57
N ALA A 152 20.94 -5.81 -0.02
CA ALA A 152 20.53 -5.50 1.34
C ALA A 152 21.23 -6.36 2.41
N GLY A 153 22.04 -7.34 2.02
CA GLY A 153 22.76 -8.23 2.92
C GLY A 153 21.89 -9.28 3.61
N HIS A 154 20.67 -9.54 3.13
CA HIS A 154 19.77 -10.57 3.63
C HIS A 154 20.10 -11.97 3.07
N LEU A 155 20.68 -12.01 1.88
CA LEU A 155 21.16 -13.22 1.24
C LEU A 155 22.66 -13.13 1.00
N VAL A 156 23.35 -14.26 1.16
CA VAL A 156 24.79 -14.39 0.94
C VAL A 156 25.04 -15.52 -0.03
N ILE A 157 25.88 -15.25 -1.04
CA ILE A 157 26.36 -16.27 -1.95
C ILE A 157 27.50 -17.01 -1.24
N GLY A 158 27.22 -18.24 -0.84
CA GLY A 158 28.18 -19.11 -0.16
C GLY A 158 29.31 -19.56 -1.09
N ALA A 159 30.42 -20.01 -0.48
CA ALA A 159 31.52 -20.64 -1.20
C ALA A 159 31.17 -22.08 -1.65
N THR A 160 30.16 -22.69 -1.02
CA THR A 160 29.71 -24.05 -1.33
C THR A 160 29.13 -24.11 -2.74
N ARG A 161 29.71 -24.97 -3.57
CA ARG A 161 29.20 -25.25 -4.92
C ARG A 161 28.26 -26.45 -4.89
N LEU A 162 27.10 -26.30 -5.51
CA LEU A 162 26.20 -27.39 -5.83
C LEU A 162 26.11 -27.45 -7.36
N ARG A 163 26.70 -28.49 -7.95
CA ARG A 163 26.89 -28.57 -9.41
C ARG A 163 27.64 -27.33 -9.92
N ASP A 164 27.06 -26.58 -10.86
CA ASP A 164 27.64 -25.37 -11.47
C ASP A 164 27.18 -24.06 -10.82
N CYS A 165 26.51 -24.14 -9.66
CA CYS A 165 25.96 -22.99 -8.96
C CYS A 165 26.61 -22.83 -7.58
N ARG A 166 26.83 -21.58 -7.16
CA ARG A 166 27.12 -21.24 -5.77
C ARG A 166 25.82 -21.17 -4.99
N LEU A 167 25.78 -21.80 -3.82
CA LEU A 167 24.58 -21.84 -2.99
C LEU A 167 24.26 -20.44 -2.45
N VAL A 168 23.01 -20.00 -2.57
CA VAL A 168 22.54 -18.76 -1.94
C VAL A 168 21.89 -19.11 -0.61
N THR A 169 22.42 -18.54 0.47
CA THR A 169 22.02 -18.84 1.85
C THR A 169 21.53 -17.59 2.58
N LEU A 170 20.78 -17.79 3.65
CA LEU A 170 20.32 -16.72 4.53
C LEU A 170 21.46 -16.18 5.40
N SER A 171 21.63 -14.86 5.42
CA SER A 171 22.37 -14.18 6.48
C SER A 171 21.56 -14.13 7.78
N GLU A 172 22.17 -13.67 8.86
CA GLU A 172 21.47 -13.42 10.13
C GLU A 172 20.34 -12.40 9.96
N THR A 173 20.59 -11.31 9.22
CA THR A 173 19.55 -10.30 8.93
C THR A 173 18.44 -10.87 8.04
N GLY A 174 18.77 -11.78 7.13
CA GLY A 174 17.80 -12.50 6.30
C GLY A 174 16.91 -13.43 7.11
N ARG A 175 17.45 -14.11 8.13
CA ARG A 175 16.66 -14.95 9.06
C ARG A 175 15.66 -14.12 9.87
N VAL A 176 16.11 -12.99 10.41
CA VAL A 176 15.23 -12.05 11.13
C VAL A 176 14.13 -11.54 10.21
N LEU A 177 14.45 -11.16 8.97
CA LEU A 177 13.46 -10.73 7.99
C LEU A 177 12.46 -11.85 7.67
N HIS A 178 12.94 -13.07 7.40
CA HIS A 178 12.09 -14.23 7.13
C HIS A 178 11.07 -14.46 8.25
N ASN A 179 11.52 -14.46 9.51
CA ASN A 179 10.64 -14.66 10.67
C ASN A 179 9.60 -13.55 10.81
N ARG A 180 9.97 -12.29 10.57
CA ARG A 180 9.01 -11.15 10.61
C ARG A 180 7.95 -11.26 9.53
N LEU A 181 8.34 -11.72 8.33
CA LEU A 181 7.42 -11.92 7.22
C LEU A 181 6.50 -13.12 7.45
N ASP A 182 7.00 -14.20 8.04
CA ASP A 182 6.22 -15.39 8.39
C ASP A 182 5.09 -15.05 9.40
N ILE A 183 5.42 -14.32 10.46
CA ILE A 183 4.42 -13.82 11.44
C ILE A 183 3.39 -12.90 10.76
N SER A 184 3.83 -12.06 9.82
CA SER A 184 2.92 -11.17 9.09
C SER A 184 1.95 -11.92 8.18
N GLN A 185 2.33 -13.09 7.66
CA GLN A 185 1.49 -13.93 6.80
C GLN A 185 0.46 -14.71 7.62
N THR A 186 0.85 -15.25 8.78
CA THR A 186 -0.04 -16.02 9.66
C THR A 186 -1.10 -15.17 10.35
N THR A 187 -0.83 -13.89 10.61
CA THR A 187 -1.80 -12.96 11.23
C THR A 187 -2.83 -12.40 10.22
N SER A 188 -2.66 -12.69 8.92
CA SER A 188 -3.52 -12.14 7.84
C SER A 188 -4.47 -13.18 7.22
N GLY A 189 -4.54 -14.41 7.77
CA GLY A 189 -5.47 -15.47 7.36
C GLY A 189 -6.56 -15.68 8.40
#